data_AF-A0A6I5NIW6-F1
#
_entry.id   AF-A0A6I5NIW6-F1
#
_cell.length_a   1.000
_cell.length_b   1.000
_cell.length_c   1.000
_cell.angle_alpha   90.00
_cell.angle_beta   90.00
_cell.angle_gamma   90.00
#
_symmetry.space_group_name_H-M   'P 1'
#
loop_
_entity.id
_entity.type
_entity.pdbx_description
1 polymer ?
#
loop_
_entity_poly.entity_id
_entity_poly.type
_entity_poly.pdbx_seq_one_letter_code
_entity_poly.pdbx_strand_id
1 'polypeptide(L)' 'MNVSTLSTTHPTARQRRLKAIVKRLVIELGYLEYCLAAGWEDDHVQTAAVSLDTAIDCLNEHLST' A
#
# COMPACT_ATOMS: atom_id res chain seq x y z
N MET A 1 17.53 -16.73 33.54
CA MET A 1 17.12 -16.81 32.14
C MET A 1 15.81 -16.02 32.02
N ASN A 2 15.86 -14.77 31.55
CA ASN A 2 14.67 -13.94 31.40
C ASN A 2 14.00 -14.30 30.07
N VAL A 3 12.83 -14.94 30.13
CA VAL A 3 11.95 -15.09 28.98
C VAL A 3 11.44 -13.69 28.67
N SER A 4 12.00 -13.05 27.65
CA SER A 4 11.41 -11.86 27.03
C SER A 4 10.03 -12.26 26.55
N THR A 5 9.00 -11.83 27.29
CA THR A 5 7.62 -11.86 26.86
C THR A 5 7.53 -11.01 25.61
N LEU A 6 7.62 -11.65 24.44
CA LEU A 6 7.18 -11.09 23.17
C LEU A 6 5.70 -10.76 23.35
N SER A 7 5.41 -9.55 23.81
CA SER A 7 4.10 -8.94 23.72
C SER A 7 3.76 -8.90 22.23
N THR A 8 3.06 -9.92 21.75
CA THR A 8 2.41 -9.91 20.45
C THR A 8 1.26 -8.92 20.56
N THR A 9 1.57 -7.63 20.56
CA THR A 9 0.58 -6.57 20.48
C THR A 9 -0.13 -6.75 19.15
N HIS A 10 -1.35 -7.30 19.20
CA HIS A 10 -2.21 -7.41 18.04
C HIS A 10 -2.35 -6.01 17.44
N PRO A 11 -2.08 -5.83 16.13
CA PRO A 11 -2.15 -4.51 15.53
C PRO A 11 -3.56 -3.95 15.71
N THR A 12 -3.68 -2.69 16.11
CA THR A 12 -4.98 -2.02 16.24
C THR A 12 -5.72 -1.99 14.89
N ALA A 13 -7.03 -1.77 14.90
CA ALA A 13 -7.78 -1.62 13.64
C ALA A 13 -7.19 -0.51 12.75
N ARG A 14 -6.73 0.60 13.37
CA ARG A 14 -6.03 1.69 12.69
C ARG A 14 -4.74 1.21 12.03
N GLN A 15 -3.89 0.50 12.76
CA GLN A 15 -2.64 -0.05 12.22
C GLN A 15 -2.86 -1.08 11.10
N ARG A 16 -3.89 -1.93 11.23
CA ARG A 16 -4.26 -2.89 10.16
C ARG A 16 -4.72 -2.17 8.89
N ARG A 17 -5.51 -1.10 9.03
CA ARG A 17 -5.97 -0.30 7.90
C ARG A 17 -4.80 0.40 7.21
N LEU A 18 -3.92 1.06 7.96
CA LEU A 18 -2.70 1.65 7.42
C LEU A 18 -1.86 0.62 6.66
N LYS A 19 -1.65 -0.56 7.25
CA LYS A 19 -0.90 -1.65 6.60
C LYS A 19 -1.55 -2.09 5.28
N ALA A 20 -2.88 -2.16 5.20
CA ALA A 20 -3.59 -2.53 3.99
C ALA A 20 -3.42 -1.46 2.88
N ILE A 21 -3.52 -0.18 3.24
CA ILE A 21 -3.31 0.95 2.31
C ILE A 21 -1.87 0.93 1.77
N VAL A 22 -0.87 0.81 2.65
CA VAL A 22 0.54 0.74 2.25
C VAL A 22 0.82 -0.49 1.36
N LYS A 23 0.23 -1.64 1.67
CA LYS A 23 0.35 -2.83 0.81
C LYS A 23 -0.18 -2.56 -0.60
N ARG A 24 -1.33 -1.89 -0.72
CA ARG A 24 -1.90 -1.51 -2.03
C ARG A 24 -0.91 -0.61 -2.78
N LEU A 25 -0.40 0.45 -2.14
CA LEU A 25 0.57 1.35 -2.77
C LEU A 25 1.79 0.62 -3.32
N VAL A 26 2.38 -0.29 -2.55
CA VAL A 26 3.56 -1.08 -2.99
C VAL A 26 3.23 -1.95 -4.19
N ILE A 27 2.04 -2.58 -4.22
CA ILE A 27 1.62 -3.43 -5.33
C ILE A 27 1.41 -2.61 -6.59
N GLU A 28 0.67 -1.51 -6.51
CA GLU A 28 0.37 -0.69 -7.69
C GLU A 28 1.62 0.01 -8.24
N LEU A 29 2.55 0.42 -7.37
CA LEU A 29 3.83 0.98 -7.80
C LEU A 29 4.66 -0.06 -8.54
N GLY A 30 4.78 -1.27 -8.00
CA GLY A 30 5.49 -2.36 -8.68
C GLY A 30 4.84 -2.76 -10.00
N TYR A 31 3.50 -2.70 -10.08
CA TYR A 31 2.78 -2.94 -11.33
C TYR A 31 3.06 -1.84 -12.36
N LEU A 32 3.06 -0.57 -11.97
CA LEU A 32 3.41 0.55 -12.84
C LEU A 32 4.86 0.42 -13.36
N GLU A 33 5.82 0.15 -12.47
CA GLU A 33 7.23 -0.07 -12.83
C GLU A 33 7.37 -1.20 -13.85
N TYR A 34 6.64 -2.31 -13.64
CA TYR A 34 6.60 -3.42 -14.58
C TYR A 34 6.04 -3.02 -15.95
N CYS A 35 4.91 -2.29 -15.98
CA CYS A 35 4.28 -1.84 -17.23
C CYS A 35 5.24 -0.95 -18.03
N LEU A 36 5.88 0.00 -17.36
CA LEU A 36 6.87 0.91 -17.97
C LEU A 36 8.08 0.13 -18.50
N ALA A 37 8.62 -0.81 -17.72
CA ALA A 37 9.75 -1.63 -18.16
C ALA A 37 9.40 -2.56 -19.34
N ALA A 38 8.14 -2.99 -19.43
CA ALA A 38 7.64 -3.80 -20.53
C ALA A 38 7.28 -2.99 -21.79
N GLY A 39 7.37 -1.65 -21.75
CA GLY A 39 6.97 -0.77 -22.86
C GLY A 39 5.46 -0.75 -23.10
N TRP A 40 4.66 -1.01 -22.07
CA TRP A 40 3.21 -0.83 -22.13
C TRP A 40 2.92 0.65 -21.88
N GLU A 41 2.27 1.33 -22.82
CA GLU A 41 2.11 2.80 -22.74
C GLU A 41 0.66 3.26 -22.50
N ASP A 42 -0.33 2.42 -22.78
CA ASP A 42 -1.74 2.87 -22.78
C ASP A 42 -2.52 2.41 -21.53
N ASP A 43 -3.40 1.43 -21.68
CA ASP A 43 -4.42 1.11 -20.66
C ASP A 43 -3.83 0.61 -19.34
N HIS A 44 -2.71 -0.13 -19.40
CA HIS A 44 -2.09 -0.71 -18.21
C HIS A 44 -1.43 0.34 -17.32
N VAL A 45 -0.72 1.30 -17.92
CA VAL A 45 -0.09 2.41 -17.18
C VAL A 45 -1.16 3.31 -16.60
N GLN A 46 -2.20 3.63 -17.38
CA GLN A 46 -3.32 4.44 -16.90
C GLN A 46 -4.06 3.76 -15.74
N THR A 47 -4.31 2.46 -15.84
CA THR A 47 -4.97 1.68 -14.76
C THR A 47 -4.14 1.65 -13.48
N ALA A 48 -2.81 1.48 -13.61
CA ALA A 48 -1.89 1.49 -12.48
C ALA A 48 -1.83 2.88 -11.82
N ALA A 49 -1.77 3.95 -12.62
CA ALA A 49 -1.77 5.33 -12.14
C ALA A 49 -3.06 5.68 -11.36
N VAL A 50 -4.24 5.35 -11.90
CA VAL A 50 -5.52 5.57 -11.20
C VAL A 50 -5.60 4.77 -9.90
N SER A 51 -5.07 3.55 -9.89
CA SER A 51 -5.03 2.71 -8.69
C SER A 51 -4.09 3.25 -7.62
N LEU A 52 -2.97 3.88 -8.01
CA LEU A 52 -2.07 4.60 -7.12
C LEU A 52 -2.73 5.83 -6.52
N ASP A 53 -3.36 6.68 -7.34
CA ASP A 53 -4.06 7.88 -6.86
C ASP A 53 -5.12 7.53 -5.82
N THR A 54 -5.95 6.52 -6.09
CA THR A 54 -6.97 6.04 -5.14
C THR A 54 -6.36 5.57 -3.81
N ALA A 55 -5.21 4.90 -3.86
CA ALA A 55 -4.53 4.43 -2.66
C ALA A 55 -3.88 5.58 -1.86
N ILE A 56 -3.39 6.62 -2.54
CA ILE A 56 -2.88 7.86 -1.93
C ILE A 56 -4.02 8.63 -1.26
N ASP A 57 -5.18 8.76 -1.91
CA ASP A 57 -6.36 9.39 -1.32
C ASP A 57 -6.80 8.66 -0.04
N CYS A 58 -6.88 7.34 -0.08
CA CYS A 58 -7.16 6.51 1.10
C CYS A 58 -6.13 6.73 2.23
N LEU A 59 -4.85 6.92 1.89
CA LEU A 59 -3.80 7.22 2.87
C LEU A 59 -4.01 8.60 3.48
N ASN A 60 -4.25 9.62 2.66
CA ASN A 60 -4.47 10.99 3.10
C ASN A 60 -5.69 11.09 4.03
N GLU A 61 -6.79 10.42 3.68
CA GLU A 61 -7.96 10.29 4.55
C GLU A 61 -7.60 9.64 5.89
N HIS A 62 -6.85 8.53 5.87
CA HIS A 62 -6.44 7.83 7.08
C HIS A 62 -5.53 8.65 7.99
N LEU A 63 -4.67 9.50 7.41
CA LEU A 63 -3.75 10.37 8.16
C LEU A 63 -4.43 11.63 8.69
N SER A 64 -5.51 12.07 8.05
CA SER A 64 -6.32 13.22 8.48
C SER A 64 -7.28 12.90 9.63
N THR A 65 -7.39 11.61 10.02
CA THR A 65 -8.16 11.09 11.16
C THR A 65 -7.28 10.69 12.35
#